data_AF-A0A8K0FXW2-F1
#
_entry.id   AF-A0A8K0FXW2-F1
#
_cell.length_a   1.000
_cell.length_b   1.000
_cell.length_c   1.000
_cell.angle_alpha   90.00
_cell.angle_beta   90.00
_cell.angle_gamma   90.00
#
_symmetry.space_group_name_H-M   'P 1'
#
loop_
_entity.id
_entity.type
_entity.pdbx_description
1 polymer ?
#
loop_
_entity_poly.entity_id
_entity_poly.type
_entity_poly.pdbx_seq_one_letter_code
_entity_poly.pdbx_strand_id
1 'polypeptide(L)'
;MVCGPAKSNLHFEKACKVNAGFNDTICDAIVSGTYRQMNFTEENNVVQSYLTFLHSWEVPVSSIVPVLLVIIVGSYSDRHKIRKPFLLMPIFGDAIAIVGSILNVIYMRQWPLEIQAVADRIIPSLFGAEKLLIMISYAYIADVSSVEMRTIRMAVIPILLNIIIPVVQALSGILFRRVGYMPVFLLSLSLFVISFLYGIFMIKESKQPEKKSDNSLKDIFNKKNATEPFKLLVKYKGSQRTNFICVLFLTFIHTTVNGGEHSIFFLFTQAVYQWTVVEFSYFTTTRTVVNFFGLSVAVPLFSNVLHLSDIIIIVISYLDVIFVNVIFTVFQSPVGLYVGQAFAVLKPPGHAATRSQLTKYVDEDDMAKAFSLNIIVAALASIFSAQLYNRWIYEHTRRTFPQAFFLFGIAAHSLGIIMLM
;
A
#
# COMPACT_ATOMS: atom_id res chain seq x y z
N MET A 1 9.28 -3.20 -6.46
CA MET A 1 8.96 -1.94 -7.17
C MET A 1 9.40 -1.93 -8.63
N VAL A 2 10.62 -2.38 -8.98
CA VAL A 2 11.08 -2.48 -10.39
C VAL A 2 10.09 -3.21 -11.30
N CYS A 3 9.49 -4.31 -10.82
CA CYS A 3 8.50 -5.08 -11.58
C CYS A 3 7.08 -4.48 -11.62
N GLY A 4 6.81 -3.36 -10.95
CA GLY A 4 5.44 -2.82 -10.83
C GLY A 4 4.75 -2.66 -12.18
N PRO A 5 5.34 -1.90 -13.12
CA PRO A 5 4.82 -1.75 -14.48
C PRO A 5 4.62 -3.09 -15.21
N ALA A 6 5.60 -3.99 -15.11
CA ALA A 6 5.53 -5.31 -15.75
C ALA A 6 4.37 -6.16 -15.19
N LYS A 7 4.17 -6.19 -13.87
CA LYS A 7 3.06 -6.94 -13.24
C LYS A 7 1.70 -6.36 -13.66
N SER A 8 1.55 -5.04 -13.63
CA SER A 8 0.32 -4.38 -14.09
C SER A 8 0.02 -4.66 -15.56
N ASN A 9 1.04 -4.61 -16.43
CA ASN A 9 0.86 -4.94 -17.84
C ASN A 9 0.47 -6.41 -18.05
N LEU A 10 1.09 -7.31 -17.27
CA LEU A 10 0.83 -8.74 -17.31
C LEU A 10 -0.61 -9.07 -16.90
N HIS A 11 -1.16 -8.33 -15.92
CA HIS A 11 -2.57 -8.45 -15.53
C HIS A 11 -3.49 -8.12 -16.72
N PHE A 12 -3.27 -7.00 -17.41
CA PHE A 12 -4.06 -6.63 -18.60
C PHE A 12 -3.97 -7.67 -19.71
N GLU A 13 -2.75 -8.12 -20.04
CA GLU A 13 -2.59 -9.10 -21.12
C GLU A 13 -3.22 -10.46 -20.78
N LYS A 14 -3.14 -10.93 -19.54
CA LYS A 14 -3.79 -12.19 -19.14
C LYS A 14 -5.30 -12.10 -19.11
N ALA A 15 -5.82 -10.99 -18.56
CA ALA A 15 -7.24 -10.71 -18.59
C ALA A 15 -7.79 -10.74 -20.03
N CYS A 16 -7.05 -10.16 -20.98
CA CYS A 16 -7.44 -10.11 -22.38
C CYS A 16 -7.26 -11.45 -23.13
N LYS A 17 -6.07 -12.06 -23.06
CA LYS A 17 -5.71 -13.24 -23.86
C LYS A 17 -6.32 -14.53 -23.31
N VAL A 18 -6.45 -14.68 -21.99
CA VAL A 18 -6.89 -15.94 -21.36
C VAL A 18 -8.33 -15.85 -20.87
N ASN A 19 -8.64 -14.89 -20.00
CA ASN A 19 -9.97 -14.82 -19.38
C ASN A 19 -11.05 -14.36 -20.37
N ALA A 20 -10.74 -13.36 -21.22
CA ALA A 20 -11.65 -12.90 -22.26
C ALA A 20 -11.49 -13.65 -23.60
N GLY A 21 -10.36 -14.31 -23.84
CA GLY A 21 -10.11 -15.11 -25.06
C GLY A 21 -10.01 -14.29 -26.34
N PHE A 22 -9.59 -13.02 -26.26
CA PHE A 22 -9.47 -12.15 -27.42
C PHE A 22 -8.18 -12.38 -28.23
N ASN A 23 -8.21 -11.99 -29.50
CA ASN A 23 -7.06 -12.07 -30.41
C ASN A 23 -5.93 -11.13 -29.96
N ASP A 24 -4.67 -11.48 -30.32
CA ASP A 24 -3.50 -10.68 -29.92
C ASP A 24 -3.59 -9.23 -30.40
N THR A 25 -4.15 -8.99 -31.59
CA THR A 25 -4.32 -7.64 -32.14
C THR A 25 -5.17 -6.73 -31.23
N ILE A 26 -6.21 -7.29 -30.61
CA ILE A 26 -7.09 -6.57 -29.66
C ILE A 26 -6.32 -6.30 -28.37
N CYS A 27 -5.65 -7.34 -27.84
CA CYS A 27 -4.93 -7.23 -26.57
C CYS A 27 -3.74 -6.28 -26.65
N ASP A 28 -2.98 -6.32 -27.75
CA ASP A 28 -1.86 -5.43 -27.97
C ASP A 28 -2.35 -3.98 -28.09
N ALA A 29 -3.49 -3.74 -28.78
CA ALA A 29 -4.10 -2.41 -28.86
C ALA A 29 -4.59 -1.87 -27.51
N ILE A 30 -5.10 -2.73 -26.63
CA ILE A 30 -5.51 -2.36 -25.26
C ILE A 30 -4.30 -1.93 -24.44
N VAL A 31 -3.22 -2.72 -24.50
CA VAL A 31 -1.99 -2.51 -23.72
C VAL A 31 -1.19 -1.31 -24.23
N SER A 32 -1.15 -1.08 -25.55
CA SER A 32 -0.48 0.07 -26.15
C SER A 32 -1.31 1.37 -26.07
N GLY A 33 -2.54 1.31 -25.56
CA GLY A 33 -3.42 2.47 -25.48
C GLY A 33 -4.03 2.90 -26.81
N THR A 34 -3.99 2.09 -27.87
CA THR A 34 -4.55 2.44 -29.19
C THR A 34 -5.97 1.88 -29.42
N TYR A 35 -6.53 1.15 -28.45
CA TYR A 35 -7.83 0.48 -28.57
C TYR A 35 -8.99 1.38 -29.02
N ARG A 36 -9.06 2.65 -28.62
CA ARG A 36 -10.14 3.55 -29.11
C ARG A 36 -10.01 3.87 -30.59
N GLN A 37 -8.80 4.04 -31.10
CA GLN A 37 -8.55 4.33 -32.52
C GLN A 37 -8.93 3.14 -33.39
N MET A 38 -8.84 1.92 -32.84
CA MET A 38 -9.17 0.67 -33.51
C MET A 38 -10.59 0.16 -33.18
N ASN A 39 -11.43 0.98 -32.52
CA ASN A 39 -12.80 0.64 -32.10
C ASN A 39 -12.95 -0.54 -31.13
N PHE A 40 -11.92 -0.86 -30.34
CA PHE A 40 -11.94 -1.94 -29.34
C PHE A 40 -12.33 -1.47 -27.91
N THR A 41 -13.28 -0.54 -27.81
CA THR A 41 -13.67 0.06 -26.51
C THR A 41 -14.47 -0.89 -25.64
N GLU A 42 -15.33 -1.73 -26.24
CA GLU A 42 -16.13 -2.70 -25.48
C GLU A 42 -15.29 -3.86 -24.98
N GLU A 43 -14.33 -4.31 -25.77
CA GLU A 43 -13.34 -5.32 -25.38
C GLU A 43 -12.50 -4.83 -24.20
N ASN A 44 -12.06 -3.56 -24.22
CA ASN A 44 -11.39 -2.94 -23.09
C ASN A 44 -12.28 -2.91 -21.83
N ASN A 45 -13.58 -2.60 -21.97
CA ASN A 45 -14.53 -2.62 -20.86
C ASN A 45 -14.68 -4.03 -20.25
N VAL A 46 -14.66 -5.07 -21.07
CA VAL A 46 -14.68 -6.47 -20.61
C VAL A 46 -13.41 -6.80 -19.82
N VAL A 47 -12.23 -6.46 -20.36
CA VAL A 47 -10.93 -6.66 -19.69
C VAL A 47 -10.90 -5.94 -18.33
N GLN A 48 -11.38 -4.71 -18.29
CA GLN A 48 -11.49 -3.91 -17.07
C GLN A 48 -12.38 -4.57 -16.01
N SER A 49 -13.47 -5.26 -16.40
CA SER A 49 -14.34 -6.00 -15.48
C SER A 49 -13.64 -7.19 -14.82
N TYR A 50 -12.77 -7.90 -15.56
CA TYR A 50 -11.95 -8.96 -14.97
C TYR A 50 -10.93 -8.39 -13.96
N LEU A 51 -10.33 -7.23 -14.26
CA LEU A 51 -9.36 -6.59 -13.37
C LEU A 51 -9.99 -6.03 -12.11
N THR A 52 -11.17 -5.41 -12.19
CA THR A 52 -11.91 -4.94 -11.00
C THR A 52 -12.37 -6.11 -10.13
N PHE A 53 -12.78 -7.22 -10.74
CA PHE A 53 -13.08 -8.45 -10.04
C PHE A 53 -11.83 -9.00 -9.33
N LEU A 54 -10.68 -9.04 -10.00
CA LEU A 54 -9.40 -9.46 -9.43
C LEU A 54 -9.05 -8.61 -8.19
N HIS A 55 -8.97 -7.29 -8.37
CA HIS A 55 -8.67 -6.32 -7.31
C HIS A 55 -9.61 -6.43 -6.11
N SER A 56 -10.88 -6.80 -6.34
CA SER A 56 -11.85 -6.95 -5.26
C SER A 56 -11.44 -8.02 -4.24
N TRP A 57 -10.76 -9.10 -4.64
CA TRP A 57 -10.35 -10.17 -3.71
C TRP A 57 -8.85 -10.18 -3.41
N GLU A 58 -7.97 -9.79 -4.33
CA GLU A 58 -6.52 -9.81 -4.07
C GLU A 58 -6.08 -8.73 -3.05
N VAL A 59 -6.72 -7.56 -3.05
CA VAL A 59 -6.40 -6.45 -2.15
C VAL A 59 -6.75 -6.79 -0.69
N PRO A 60 -7.94 -7.34 -0.39
CA PRO A 60 -8.25 -7.85 0.95
C PRO A 60 -7.24 -8.87 1.45
N VAL A 61 -6.91 -9.89 0.66
CA VAL A 61 -6.02 -10.97 1.10
C VAL A 61 -4.61 -10.43 1.34
N SER A 62 -4.10 -9.59 0.44
CA SER A 62 -2.79 -8.94 0.61
C SER A 62 -2.74 -7.89 1.72
N SER A 63 -3.89 -7.47 2.24
CA SER A 63 -3.98 -6.56 3.37
C SER A 63 -4.00 -7.27 4.72
N ILE A 64 -4.84 -8.30 4.86
CA ILE A 64 -5.10 -9.01 6.13
C ILE A 64 -3.98 -9.99 6.48
N VAL A 65 -3.59 -10.84 5.54
CA VAL A 65 -2.66 -11.95 5.81
C VAL A 65 -1.33 -11.43 6.36
N PRO A 66 -0.69 -10.39 5.77
CA PRO A 66 0.54 -9.85 6.31
C PRO A 66 0.36 -9.21 7.68
N VAL A 67 -0.79 -8.60 7.96
CA VAL A 67 -1.09 -7.98 9.25
C VAL A 67 -1.17 -9.01 10.36
N LEU A 68 -1.84 -10.14 10.11
CA LEU A 68 -1.90 -11.25 11.07
C LEU A 68 -0.49 -11.79 11.36
N LEU A 69 0.33 -11.97 10.31
CA LEU A 69 1.72 -12.38 10.46
C LEU A 69 2.55 -11.35 11.22
N VAL A 70 2.37 -10.06 10.96
CA VAL A 70 3.06 -8.97 11.68
C VAL A 70 2.73 -9.01 13.18
N ILE A 71 1.48 -9.22 13.56
CA ILE A 71 1.08 -9.32 14.98
C ILE A 71 1.72 -10.57 15.63
N ILE A 72 1.61 -11.71 14.95
CA ILE A 72 2.13 -13.00 15.43
C ILE A 72 3.65 -12.96 15.55
N VAL A 73 4.33 -12.68 14.43
CA VAL A 73 5.79 -12.64 14.32
C VAL A 73 6.36 -11.50 15.15
N GLY A 74 5.72 -10.33 15.21
CA GLY A 74 6.16 -9.21 16.04
C GLY A 74 6.23 -9.60 17.51
N SER A 75 5.14 -10.16 18.06
CA SER A 75 5.10 -10.60 19.45
C SER A 75 6.12 -11.70 19.77
N TYR A 76 6.31 -12.66 18.86
CA TYR A 76 7.27 -13.74 19.02
C TYR A 76 8.72 -13.24 18.92
N SER A 77 9.01 -12.44 17.89
CA SER A 77 10.33 -11.87 17.61
C SER A 77 10.79 -10.95 18.76
N ASP A 78 9.88 -10.19 19.38
CA ASP A 78 10.22 -9.34 20.52
C ASP A 78 10.55 -10.14 21.79
N ARG A 79 9.84 -11.24 22.05
CA ARG A 79 10.09 -12.11 23.21
C ARG A 79 11.40 -12.88 23.09
N HIS A 80 11.66 -13.46 21.91
CA HIS A 80 12.83 -14.32 21.70
C HIS A 80 14.05 -13.56 21.18
N LYS A 81 13.90 -12.28 20.80
CA LYS A 81 14.94 -11.43 20.16
C LYS A 81 15.62 -12.08 18.96
N ILE A 82 14.91 -12.98 18.28
CA ILE A 82 15.32 -13.58 17.00
C ILE A 82 14.77 -12.68 15.89
N ARG A 83 15.65 -12.11 15.07
CA ARG A 83 15.30 -11.14 14.03
C ARG A 83 15.67 -11.64 12.63
N LYS A 84 16.83 -12.29 12.47
CA LYS A 84 17.38 -12.63 11.15
C LYS A 84 16.46 -13.53 10.30
N PRO A 85 15.89 -14.65 10.81
CA PRO A 85 14.97 -15.48 10.02
C PRO A 85 13.73 -14.71 9.55
N PHE A 86 13.16 -13.85 10.40
CA PHE A 86 11.98 -13.06 10.05
C PHE A 86 12.27 -11.90 9.11
N LEU A 87 13.52 -11.43 9.05
CA LEU A 87 13.98 -10.47 8.05
C LEU A 87 14.12 -11.13 6.66
N LEU A 88 14.60 -12.38 6.62
CA LEU A 88 14.79 -13.15 5.39
C LEU A 88 13.48 -13.69 4.81
N MET A 89 12.49 -13.95 5.65
CA MET A 89 11.20 -14.54 5.26
C MET A 89 10.45 -13.72 4.18
N PRO A 90 10.23 -12.40 4.31
CA PRO A 90 9.61 -11.60 3.24
C PRO A 90 10.40 -11.61 1.93
N ILE A 91 11.74 -11.53 2.01
CA ILE A 91 12.63 -11.51 0.84
C ILE A 91 12.49 -12.81 0.05
N PHE A 92 12.40 -13.93 0.76
CA PHE A 92 12.16 -15.24 0.16
C PHE A 92 10.77 -15.32 -0.49
N GLY A 93 9.73 -14.82 0.17
CA GLY A 93 8.38 -14.77 -0.39
C GLY A 93 8.30 -13.94 -1.68
N ASP A 94 8.95 -12.79 -1.71
CA ASP A 94 9.03 -11.94 -2.90
C ASP A 94 9.84 -12.61 -4.03
N ALA A 95 10.90 -13.35 -3.72
CA ALA A 95 11.64 -14.11 -4.72
C ALA A 95 10.77 -15.19 -5.38
N ILE A 96 9.99 -15.95 -4.58
CA ILE A 96 9.01 -16.92 -5.11
C ILE A 96 7.97 -16.20 -5.97
N ALA A 97 7.50 -15.02 -5.55
CA ALA A 97 6.52 -14.24 -6.31
C ALA A 97 7.04 -13.84 -7.71
N ILE A 98 8.32 -13.51 -7.82
CA ILE A 98 8.96 -13.22 -9.10
C ILE A 98 9.10 -14.48 -9.96
N VAL A 99 9.50 -15.61 -9.37
CA VAL A 99 9.53 -16.91 -10.09
C VAL A 99 8.13 -17.26 -10.61
N GLY A 100 7.10 -17.10 -9.78
CA GLY A 100 5.71 -17.29 -10.20
C GLY A 100 5.28 -16.34 -11.32
N SER A 101 5.74 -15.09 -11.30
CA SER A 101 5.49 -14.13 -12.39
C SER A 101 6.21 -14.55 -13.69
N ILE A 102 7.43 -15.09 -13.61
CA ILE A 102 8.16 -15.64 -14.77
C ILE A 102 7.40 -16.82 -15.36
N LEU A 103 6.95 -17.78 -14.54
CA LEU A 103 6.15 -18.91 -15.00
C LEU A 103 4.85 -18.44 -15.68
N ASN A 104 4.22 -17.40 -15.14
CA ASN A 104 3.03 -16.80 -15.73
C ASN A 104 3.28 -16.17 -17.10
N VAL A 105 4.49 -15.64 -17.37
CA VAL A 105 4.91 -15.15 -18.69
C VAL A 105 5.19 -16.32 -19.64
N ILE A 106 5.80 -17.41 -19.17
CA ILE A 106 6.03 -18.61 -20.00
C ILE A 106 4.69 -19.23 -20.41
N TYR A 107 3.77 -19.39 -19.46
CA TYR A 107 2.44 -19.95 -19.65
C TYR A 107 1.38 -18.88 -19.90
N MET A 108 1.74 -17.85 -20.69
CA MET A 108 0.93 -16.65 -20.88
C MET A 108 -0.50 -16.93 -21.36
N ARG A 109 -0.66 -17.88 -22.29
CA ARG A 109 -1.96 -18.25 -22.88
C ARG A 109 -2.71 -19.35 -22.14
N GLN A 110 -2.06 -20.02 -21.19
CA GLN A 110 -2.61 -21.21 -20.55
C GLN A 110 -3.08 -20.92 -19.13
N TRP A 111 -2.35 -20.07 -18.41
CA TRP A 111 -2.65 -19.78 -17.01
C TRP A 111 -3.52 -18.53 -16.89
N PRO A 112 -4.67 -18.63 -16.22
CA PRO A 112 -5.59 -17.51 -16.08
C PRO A 112 -5.02 -16.42 -15.18
N LEU A 113 -5.64 -15.24 -15.24
CA LEU A 113 -5.27 -14.04 -14.48
C LEU A 113 -5.15 -14.30 -12.97
N GLU A 114 -6.01 -15.15 -12.42
CA GLU A 114 -6.07 -15.48 -11.00
C GLU A 114 -4.76 -16.12 -10.49
N ILE A 115 -4.09 -16.92 -11.32
CA ILE A 115 -2.80 -17.53 -10.96
C ILE A 115 -1.71 -16.45 -10.83
N GLN A 116 -1.78 -15.40 -11.65
CA GLN A 116 -0.86 -14.26 -11.55
C GLN A 116 -1.08 -13.50 -10.24
N ALA A 117 -2.32 -13.21 -9.86
CA ALA A 117 -2.64 -12.56 -8.57
C ALA A 117 -2.21 -13.41 -7.36
N VAL A 118 -2.38 -14.73 -7.44
CA VAL A 118 -1.89 -15.64 -6.41
C VAL A 118 -0.37 -15.55 -6.29
N ALA A 119 0.34 -15.59 -7.42
CA ALA A 119 1.79 -15.53 -7.44
C ALA A 119 2.34 -14.20 -6.91
N ASP A 120 1.78 -13.07 -7.34
CA ASP A 120 2.36 -11.75 -7.07
C ASP A 120 1.84 -11.04 -5.81
N ARG A 121 0.66 -11.39 -5.29
CA ARG A 121 0.09 -10.85 -4.06
C ARG A 121 0.00 -11.88 -2.93
N ILE A 122 -0.59 -13.05 -3.18
CA ILE A 122 -0.99 -13.98 -2.12
C ILE A 122 0.23 -14.68 -1.52
N ILE A 123 1.11 -15.23 -2.38
CA ILE A 123 2.35 -15.87 -1.94
C ILE A 123 3.18 -14.92 -1.06
N PRO A 124 3.62 -13.73 -1.54
CA PRO A 124 4.43 -12.84 -0.70
C PRO A 124 3.69 -12.40 0.58
N SER A 125 2.35 -12.34 0.55
CA SER A 125 1.55 -12.02 1.74
C SER A 125 1.64 -13.09 2.83
N LEU A 126 1.73 -14.38 2.47
CA LEU A 126 1.96 -15.48 3.41
C LEU A 126 3.36 -15.45 4.05
N PHE A 127 4.29 -14.71 3.45
CA PHE A 127 5.63 -14.48 3.97
C PHE A 127 5.77 -13.09 4.66
N GLY A 128 4.65 -12.39 4.88
CA GLY A 128 4.59 -11.11 5.58
C GLY A 128 4.77 -9.86 4.71
N ALA A 129 5.14 -10.04 3.43
CA ALA A 129 5.34 -8.99 2.43
C ALA A 129 6.18 -7.79 2.96
N GLU A 130 6.02 -6.63 2.32
CA GLU A 130 6.70 -5.39 2.70
C GLU A 130 6.47 -4.98 4.17
N LYS A 131 5.26 -5.24 4.70
CA LYS A 131 4.87 -4.81 6.06
C LYS A 131 5.73 -5.48 7.13
N LEU A 132 5.96 -6.80 7.03
CA LEU A 132 6.79 -7.53 7.99
C LEU A 132 8.26 -7.12 7.89
N LEU A 133 8.76 -6.92 6.66
CA LEU A 133 10.14 -6.50 6.42
C LEU A 133 10.45 -5.16 7.11
N ILE A 134 9.57 -4.17 6.96
CA ILE A 134 9.73 -2.85 7.60
C ILE A 134 9.69 -2.97 9.13
N MET A 135 8.71 -3.71 9.68
CA MET A 135 8.58 -3.87 11.13
C MET A 135 9.82 -4.54 11.74
N ILE A 136 10.27 -5.68 11.20
CA ILE A 136 11.45 -6.39 11.72
C ILE A 136 12.71 -5.56 11.53
N SER A 137 12.82 -4.77 10.45
CA SER A 137 13.96 -3.87 10.25
C SER A 137 14.04 -2.81 11.35
N TYR A 138 12.92 -2.17 11.70
CA TYR A 138 12.88 -1.22 12.83
C TYR A 138 13.26 -1.89 14.15
N ALA A 139 12.71 -3.10 14.41
CA ALA A 139 12.99 -3.83 15.63
C ALA A 139 14.47 -4.28 15.73
N TYR A 140 15.06 -4.71 14.61
CA TYR A 140 16.48 -5.04 14.52
C TYR A 140 17.37 -3.83 14.78
N ILE A 141 17.08 -2.69 14.13
CA ILE A 141 17.82 -1.43 14.36
C ILE A 141 17.69 -1.01 15.83
N ALA A 142 16.52 -1.16 16.44
CA ALA A 142 16.31 -0.84 17.86
C ALA A 142 17.22 -1.66 18.78
N ASP A 143 17.40 -2.94 18.47
CA ASP A 143 18.19 -3.88 19.28
C ASP A 143 19.72 -3.67 19.11
N VAL A 144 20.20 -3.28 17.93
CA VAL A 144 21.64 -3.08 17.66
C VAL A 144 22.14 -1.64 17.81
N SER A 145 21.26 -0.72 18.23
CA SER A 145 21.57 0.70 18.39
C SER A 145 21.57 1.11 19.86
N SER A 146 22.49 2.02 20.21
CA SER A 146 22.45 2.69 21.51
C SER A 146 21.22 3.59 21.61
N VAL A 147 20.84 3.95 22.84
CA VAL A 147 19.64 4.77 23.12
C VAL A 147 19.74 6.13 22.42
N GLU A 148 20.95 6.72 22.39
CA GLU A 148 21.22 8.04 21.84
C GLU A 148 21.12 8.05 20.31
N MET A 149 21.61 6.99 19.65
CA MET A 149 21.64 6.90 18.18
C MET A 149 20.41 6.22 17.58
N ARG A 150 19.52 5.63 18.39
CA ARG A 150 18.37 4.84 17.93
C ARG A 150 17.46 5.66 17.02
N THR A 151 17.09 6.87 17.42
CA THR A 151 16.19 7.74 16.64
C THR A 151 16.78 8.10 15.29
N ILE A 152 18.07 8.47 15.25
CA ILE A 152 18.77 8.82 14.01
C ILE A 152 18.82 7.62 13.07
N ARG A 153 19.19 6.43 13.58
CA ARG A 153 19.28 5.22 12.77
C ARG A 153 17.92 4.74 12.26
N MET A 154 16.85 4.88 13.06
CA MET A 154 15.49 4.57 12.62
C MET A 154 15.03 5.51 11.49
N ALA A 155 15.41 6.79 11.53
CA ALA A 155 15.06 7.76 10.49
C ALA A 155 15.71 7.47 9.12
N VAL A 156 16.82 6.70 9.07
CA VAL A 156 17.50 6.36 7.82
C VAL A 156 16.61 5.57 6.86
N ILE A 157 15.83 4.60 7.37
CA ILE A 157 14.95 3.76 6.54
C ILE A 157 13.98 4.62 5.70
N PRO A 158 13.11 5.46 6.30
CA PRO A 158 12.15 6.23 5.52
C PRO A 158 12.83 7.26 4.61
N ILE A 159 13.97 7.85 5.00
CA ILE A 159 14.72 8.78 4.13
C ILE A 159 15.20 8.06 2.86
N LEU A 160 15.86 6.91 3.01
CA LEU A 160 16.35 6.12 1.86
C LEU A 160 15.20 5.66 0.96
N LEU A 161 14.10 5.19 1.55
CA LEU A 161 12.93 4.78 0.78
C LEU A 161 12.37 5.95 -0.03
N ASN A 162 12.22 7.14 0.57
CA ASN A 162 11.70 8.29 -0.16
C ASN A 162 12.60 8.76 -1.31
N ILE A 163 13.91 8.51 -1.25
CA ILE A 163 14.84 8.83 -2.35
C ILE A 163 14.84 7.74 -3.42
N ILE A 164 14.93 6.47 -3.02
CA ILE A 164 15.08 5.34 -3.95
C ILE A 164 13.78 5.05 -4.72
N ILE A 165 12.63 5.11 -4.04
CA ILE A 165 11.33 4.77 -4.64
C ILE A 165 11.03 5.57 -5.91
N PRO A 166 11.08 6.92 -5.93
CA PRO A 166 10.74 7.69 -7.13
C PRO A 166 11.75 7.44 -8.27
N VAL A 167 13.04 7.28 -7.96
CA VAL A 167 14.06 6.96 -8.97
C VAL A 167 13.76 5.62 -9.63
N VAL A 168 13.46 4.59 -8.82
CA VAL A 168 13.09 3.26 -9.33
C VAL A 168 11.77 3.30 -10.10
N GLN A 169 10.75 4.04 -9.63
CA GLN A 169 9.47 4.19 -10.31
C GLN A 169 9.65 4.83 -11.70
N ALA A 170 10.40 5.94 -11.79
CA ALA A 170 10.65 6.64 -13.04
C ALA A 170 11.35 5.75 -14.07
N LEU A 171 12.34 4.97 -13.63
CA LEU A 171 13.12 4.10 -14.51
C LEU A 171 12.38 2.80 -14.86
N SER A 172 11.53 2.29 -13.96
CA SER A 172 10.88 0.98 -14.12
C SER A 172 9.99 0.88 -15.36
N GLY A 173 9.21 1.91 -15.67
CA GLY A 173 8.36 1.94 -16.86
C GLY A 173 9.16 1.95 -18.16
N ILE A 174 10.23 2.77 -18.21
CA ILE A 174 11.13 2.86 -19.36
C ILE A 174 11.86 1.53 -19.57
N LEU A 175 12.40 0.96 -18.50
CA LEU A 175 13.09 -0.31 -18.53
C LEU A 175 12.17 -1.40 -19.10
N PHE A 176 10.97 -1.53 -18.55
CA PHE A 176 9.99 -2.50 -19.02
C PHE A 176 9.64 -2.32 -20.50
N ARG A 177 9.40 -1.09 -20.96
CA ARG A 177 9.09 -0.82 -22.37
C ARG A 177 10.24 -1.19 -23.32
N ARG A 178 11.49 -1.10 -22.88
CA ARG A 178 12.66 -1.40 -23.73
C ARG A 178 13.04 -2.88 -23.76
N VAL A 179 13.00 -3.56 -22.62
CA VAL A 179 13.53 -4.94 -22.51
C VAL A 179 12.45 -6.02 -22.35
N GLY A 180 11.20 -5.63 -22.09
CA GLY A 180 10.08 -6.56 -21.93
C GLY A 180 10.06 -7.28 -20.58
N TYR A 181 9.22 -8.31 -20.48
CA TYR A 181 8.92 -9.02 -19.22
C TYR A 181 10.11 -9.79 -18.65
N MET A 182 10.73 -10.68 -19.45
CA MET A 182 11.73 -11.63 -18.94
C MET A 182 12.96 -10.94 -18.32
N PRO A 183 13.61 -9.97 -18.97
CA PRO A 183 14.80 -9.34 -18.38
C PRO A 183 14.47 -8.53 -17.12
N VAL A 184 13.28 -7.88 -17.05
CA VAL A 184 12.86 -7.15 -15.84
C VAL A 184 12.64 -8.08 -14.65
N PHE A 185 11.99 -9.23 -14.89
CA PHE A 185 11.78 -10.21 -13.83
C PHE A 185 13.10 -10.89 -13.42
N LEU A 186 13.98 -11.24 -14.35
CA LEU A 186 15.30 -11.82 -14.04
C LEU A 186 16.20 -10.84 -13.28
N LEU A 187 16.22 -9.57 -13.69
CA LEU A 187 16.93 -8.51 -12.95
C LEU A 187 16.42 -8.43 -11.51
N SER A 188 15.10 -8.42 -11.33
CA SER A 188 14.52 -8.32 -9.99
C SER A 188 14.76 -9.57 -9.15
N LEU A 189 14.71 -10.75 -9.74
CA LEU A 189 15.07 -12.00 -9.08
C LEU A 189 16.52 -11.98 -8.63
N SER A 190 17.45 -11.51 -9.48
CA SER A 190 18.86 -11.38 -9.11
C SER A 190 19.07 -10.46 -7.91
N LEU A 191 18.35 -9.32 -7.85
CA LEU A 191 18.41 -8.40 -6.72
C LEU A 191 17.86 -9.04 -5.42
N PHE A 192 16.77 -9.80 -5.51
CA PHE A 192 16.25 -10.53 -4.34
C PHE A 192 17.21 -11.63 -3.87
N VAL A 193 17.83 -12.37 -4.79
CA VAL A 193 18.83 -13.39 -4.45
C VAL A 193 20.05 -12.74 -3.79
N ILE A 194 20.58 -11.63 -4.34
CA ILE A 194 21.70 -10.89 -3.73
C ILE A 194 21.32 -10.39 -2.34
N SER A 195 20.12 -9.81 -2.18
CA SER A 195 19.61 -9.33 -0.89
C SER A 195 19.47 -10.47 0.12
N PHE A 196 18.98 -11.62 -0.31
CA PHE A 196 18.84 -12.82 0.53
C PHE A 196 20.20 -13.38 0.98
N LEU A 197 21.15 -13.50 0.05
CA LEU A 197 22.52 -13.94 0.34
C LEU A 197 23.22 -12.94 1.28
N TYR A 198 23.06 -11.64 1.04
CA TYR A 198 23.56 -10.61 1.93
C TYR A 198 22.97 -10.75 3.35
N GLY A 199 21.66 -10.99 3.45
CA GLY A 199 21.01 -11.24 4.73
C GLY A 199 21.51 -12.50 5.45
N ILE A 200 21.86 -13.56 4.71
CA ILE A 200 22.44 -14.78 5.30
C ILE A 200 23.86 -14.54 5.80
N PHE A 201 24.74 -13.93 5.00
CA PHE A 201 26.17 -13.86 5.32
C PHE A 201 26.55 -12.64 6.17
N MET A 202 25.95 -11.47 5.92
CA MET A 202 26.38 -10.21 6.52
C MET A 202 25.56 -9.80 7.74
N ILE A 203 24.27 -10.15 7.78
CA ILE A 203 23.41 -9.79 8.92
C ILE A 203 23.66 -10.75 10.08
N LYS A 204 24.12 -10.18 11.19
CA LYS A 204 24.34 -10.88 12.46
C LYS A 204 23.03 -10.93 13.24
N GLU A 205 22.76 -12.03 13.92
CA GLU A 205 21.61 -12.15 14.80
C GLU A 205 21.73 -11.18 15.98
N SER A 206 20.59 -10.64 16.42
CA SER A 206 20.54 -9.83 17.64
C SER A 206 20.90 -10.68 18.87
N LYS A 207 21.48 -10.07 19.91
CA LYS A 207 21.87 -10.81 21.12
C LYS A 207 20.63 -11.41 21.78
N GLN A 208 20.64 -12.73 21.99
CA GLN A 208 19.54 -13.45 22.64
C GLN A 208 19.51 -13.16 24.15
N PRO A 209 18.32 -13.06 24.78
CA PRO A 209 18.22 -13.00 26.23
C PRO A 209 18.65 -14.32 26.88
N GLU A 210 19.31 -14.25 28.05
CA GLU A 210 19.87 -15.40 28.77
C GLU A 210 18.83 -16.43 29.26
N LYS A 211 17.53 -16.08 29.27
CA LYS A 211 16.45 -16.99 29.68
C LYS A 211 15.73 -17.57 28.46
N LYS A 212 15.96 -18.87 28.21
CA LYS A 212 15.11 -19.67 27.31
C LYS A 212 13.72 -19.79 27.93
N SER A 213 12.71 -19.11 27.38
CA SER A 213 11.32 -19.37 27.74
C SER A 213 10.90 -20.72 27.16
N ASP A 214 10.59 -21.64 28.06
CA ASP A 214 10.13 -22.97 27.72
C ASP A 214 8.67 -22.91 27.22
N ASN A 215 8.37 -23.56 26.10
CA ASN A 215 7.11 -23.56 25.30
C ASN A 215 6.93 -22.50 24.19
N SER A 216 7.83 -22.52 23.20
CA SER A 216 7.88 -21.61 22.03
C SER A 216 6.65 -21.55 21.11
N LEU A 217 5.75 -22.54 21.06
CA LEU A 217 4.63 -22.56 20.09
C LEU A 217 3.26 -22.26 20.72
N LYS A 218 3.04 -22.63 21.98
CA LYS A 218 1.78 -22.34 22.71
C LYS A 218 1.65 -20.85 23.04
N ASP A 219 2.77 -20.15 23.18
CA ASP A 219 2.82 -18.72 23.47
C ASP A 219 2.45 -17.84 22.27
N ILE A 220 2.71 -18.33 21.04
CA ILE A 220 2.41 -17.66 19.77
C ILE A 220 0.89 -17.51 19.55
N PHE A 221 0.11 -18.52 19.94
CA PHE A 221 -1.35 -18.56 19.79
C PHE A 221 -2.09 -18.26 21.08
N ASN A 222 -1.49 -17.53 22.01
CA ASN A 222 -2.19 -17.17 23.25
C ASN A 222 -3.34 -16.21 22.94
N LYS A 223 -4.57 -16.73 22.96
CA LYS A 223 -5.84 -16.05 22.65
C LYS A 223 -6.06 -14.77 23.47
N LYS A 224 -5.39 -14.61 24.62
CA LYS A 224 -5.38 -13.38 25.41
C LYS A 224 -4.81 -12.20 24.62
N ASN A 225 -3.71 -12.37 23.89
CA ASN A 225 -3.04 -11.28 23.17
C ASN A 225 -3.90 -10.70 22.03
N ALA A 226 -4.73 -11.53 21.38
CA ALA A 226 -5.58 -11.09 20.27
C ALA A 226 -6.82 -10.30 20.72
N THR A 227 -7.29 -10.52 21.96
CA THR A 227 -8.54 -9.91 22.47
C THR A 227 -8.28 -8.65 23.32
N GLU A 228 -7.07 -8.47 23.83
CA GLU A 228 -6.70 -7.31 24.64
C GLU A 228 -6.83 -5.95 23.92
N PRO A 229 -6.43 -5.80 22.64
CA PRO A 229 -6.63 -4.53 21.93
C PRO A 229 -8.09 -4.08 21.89
N PHE A 230 -9.03 -5.02 21.74
CA PHE A 230 -10.46 -4.72 21.68
C PHE A 230 -11.02 -4.27 23.03
N LYS A 231 -10.40 -4.64 24.16
CA LYS A 231 -10.82 -4.16 25.49
C LYS A 231 -10.64 -2.64 25.64
N LEU A 232 -9.72 -2.03 24.90
CA LEU A 232 -9.52 -0.57 24.91
C LEU A 232 -10.75 0.21 24.45
N LEU A 233 -11.58 -0.37 23.59
CA LEU A 233 -12.82 0.26 23.10
C LEU A 233 -13.84 0.55 24.22
N VAL A 234 -13.70 -0.13 25.36
CA VAL A 234 -14.60 -0.03 26.52
C VAL A 234 -13.86 0.40 27.79
N LYS A 235 -12.52 0.38 27.80
CA LYS A 235 -11.70 0.80 28.97
C LYS A 235 -11.96 2.27 29.33
N TYR A 236 -11.87 3.16 28.34
CA TYR A 236 -12.05 4.60 28.53
C TYR A 236 -13.53 4.97 28.66
N LYS A 237 -13.84 6.09 29.31
CA LYS A 237 -15.22 6.57 29.53
C LYS A 237 -15.38 8.03 29.08
N GLY A 238 -16.62 8.46 28.86
CA GLY A 238 -16.96 9.84 28.50
C GLY A 238 -16.28 10.30 27.20
N SER A 239 -15.82 11.56 27.20
CA SER A 239 -15.21 12.22 26.04
C SER A 239 -13.95 11.52 25.53
N GLN A 240 -13.13 10.94 26.41
CA GLN A 240 -11.91 10.22 26.02
C GLN A 240 -12.23 9.01 25.14
N ARG A 241 -13.25 8.23 25.50
CA ARG A 241 -13.72 7.08 24.70
C ARG A 241 -14.21 7.54 23.34
N THR A 242 -15.03 8.59 23.31
CA THR A 242 -15.57 9.15 22.07
C THR A 242 -14.43 9.59 21.15
N ASN A 243 -13.48 10.37 21.64
CA ASN A 243 -12.35 10.86 20.85
C ASN A 243 -11.46 9.72 20.33
N PHE A 244 -11.19 8.70 21.16
CA PHE A 244 -10.44 7.52 20.74
C PHE A 244 -11.14 6.77 19.60
N ILE A 245 -12.45 6.53 19.73
CA ILE A 245 -13.25 5.88 18.67
C ILE A 245 -13.30 6.75 17.40
N CYS A 246 -13.44 8.07 17.55
CA CYS A 246 -13.41 9.00 16.41
C CYS A 246 -12.08 8.90 15.64
N VAL A 247 -10.92 8.87 16.32
CA VAL A 247 -9.61 8.72 15.64
C VAL A 247 -9.49 7.39 14.89
N LEU A 248 -10.00 6.29 15.46
CA LEU A 248 -10.03 5.00 14.77
C LEU A 248 -10.92 5.08 13.52
N PHE A 249 -12.07 5.75 13.60
CA PHE A 249 -12.96 5.93 12.47
C PHE A 249 -12.35 6.84 11.38
N LEU A 250 -11.63 7.90 11.75
CA LEU A 250 -10.88 8.74 10.80
C LEU A 250 -9.79 7.93 10.10
N THR A 251 -9.10 7.04 10.82
CA THR A 251 -8.15 6.10 10.22
C THR A 251 -8.84 5.18 9.23
N PHE A 252 -10.04 4.70 9.56
CA PHE A 252 -10.84 3.87 8.67
C PHE A 252 -11.23 4.62 7.38
N ILE A 253 -11.75 5.85 7.48
CA ILE A 253 -12.07 6.70 6.32
C ILE A 253 -10.84 6.91 5.45
N HIS A 254 -9.75 7.40 6.04
CA HIS A 254 -8.54 7.75 5.31
C HIS A 254 -7.94 6.54 4.60
N THR A 255 -7.87 5.39 5.28
CA THR A 255 -7.34 4.15 4.69
C THR A 255 -8.27 3.63 3.59
N THR A 256 -9.60 3.74 3.78
CA THR A 256 -10.58 3.32 2.78
C THR A 256 -10.42 4.12 1.49
N VAL A 257 -10.35 5.44 1.58
CA VAL A 257 -10.23 6.30 0.40
C VAL A 257 -8.89 6.09 -0.30
N ASN A 258 -7.78 6.14 0.47
CA ASN A 258 -6.46 6.03 -0.13
C ASN A 258 -6.20 4.66 -0.77
N GLY A 259 -6.63 3.57 -0.12
CA GLY A 259 -6.52 2.22 -0.67
C GLY A 259 -7.36 2.03 -1.94
N GLY A 260 -8.54 2.64 -1.98
CA GLY A 260 -9.53 2.41 -3.02
C GLY A 260 -9.19 3.17 -4.28
N GLU A 261 -8.88 4.46 -4.11
CA GLU A 261 -8.30 5.28 -5.18
C GLU A 261 -7.06 4.59 -5.76
N HIS A 262 -6.14 4.10 -4.93
CA HIS A 262 -4.93 3.44 -5.41
C HIS A 262 -5.21 2.18 -6.22
N SER A 263 -6.19 1.35 -5.82
CA SER A 263 -6.54 0.12 -6.55
C SER A 263 -7.10 0.37 -7.95
N ILE A 264 -7.70 1.54 -8.20
CA ILE A 264 -8.41 1.83 -9.45
C ILE A 264 -7.69 2.86 -10.30
N PHE A 265 -6.77 3.64 -9.72
CA PHE A 265 -6.16 4.78 -10.39
C PHE A 265 -5.56 4.39 -11.76
N PHE A 266 -4.87 3.25 -11.85
CA PHE A 266 -4.31 2.79 -13.12
C PHE A 266 -5.39 2.43 -14.13
N LEU A 267 -6.38 1.63 -13.71
CA LEU A 267 -7.55 1.25 -14.53
C LEU A 267 -8.27 2.48 -15.08
N PHE A 268 -8.50 3.48 -14.23
CA PHE A 268 -9.07 4.78 -14.61
C PHE A 268 -8.22 5.49 -15.66
N THR A 269 -6.92 5.66 -15.42
CA THR A 269 -6.05 6.38 -16.36
C THR A 269 -5.90 5.66 -17.70
N GLN A 270 -5.89 4.32 -17.71
CA GLN A 270 -5.89 3.51 -18.92
C GLN A 270 -7.21 3.68 -19.67
N ALA A 271 -8.35 3.58 -18.97
CA ALA A 271 -9.66 3.66 -19.60
C ALA A 271 -10.01 5.06 -20.13
N VAL A 272 -9.57 6.13 -19.47
CA VAL A 272 -9.92 7.52 -19.79
C VAL A 272 -8.88 8.20 -20.69
N TYR A 273 -7.60 8.05 -20.36
CA TYR A 273 -6.50 8.75 -21.05
C TYR A 273 -5.65 7.82 -21.92
N GLN A 274 -6.00 6.54 -22.00
CA GLN A 274 -5.24 5.54 -22.77
C GLN A 274 -3.79 5.42 -22.31
N TRP A 275 -3.54 5.71 -21.02
CA TRP A 275 -2.21 5.63 -20.45
C TRP A 275 -1.69 4.20 -20.43
N THR A 276 -0.48 4.06 -20.93
CA THR A 276 0.37 2.89 -20.74
C THR A 276 0.99 2.90 -19.35
N VAL A 277 1.61 1.78 -18.99
CA VAL A 277 2.35 1.66 -17.73
C VAL A 277 3.52 2.66 -17.61
N VAL A 278 4.00 3.24 -18.71
CA VAL A 278 5.07 4.26 -18.68
C VAL A 278 4.54 5.61 -18.21
N GLU A 279 3.46 6.11 -18.80
CA GLU A 279 2.85 7.38 -18.39
C GLU A 279 2.37 7.32 -16.93
N PHE A 280 1.81 6.18 -16.54
CA PHE A 280 1.44 5.92 -15.15
C PHE A 280 2.64 5.92 -14.20
N SER A 281 3.79 5.37 -14.64
CA SER A 281 5.03 5.39 -13.85
C SER A 281 5.55 6.81 -13.63
N TYR A 282 5.46 7.68 -14.63
CA TYR A 282 5.82 9.09 -14.47
C TYR A 282 4.87 9.82 -13.51
N PHE A 283 3.56 9.60 -13.64
CA PHE A 283 2.60 10.22 -12.74
C PHE A 283 2.81 9.77 -11.28
N THR A 284 2.97 8.47 -11.05
CA THR A 284 3.22 7.92 -9.71
C THR A 284 4.55 8.40 -9.14
N THR A 285 5.58 8.58 -9.97
CA THR A 285 6.84 9.22 -9.57
C THR A 285 6.60 10.65 -9.07
N THR A 286 5.90 11.48 -9.85
CA THR A 286 5.58 12.85 -9.45
C THR A 286 4.79 12.88 -8.14
N ARG A 287 3.81 11.97 -7.98
CA ARG A 287 3.05 11.81 -6.74
C ARG A 287 3.95 11.49 -5.55
N THR A 288 4.89 10.55 -5.70
CA THR A 288 5.85 10.20 -4.63
C THR A 288 6.72 11.40 -4.25
N VAL A 289 7.24 12.13 -5.24
CA VAL A 289 8.09 13.31 -5.02
C VAL A 289 7.33 14.42 -4.30
N VAL A 290 6.12 14.76 -4.75
CA VAL A 290 5.29 15.80 -4.10
C VAL A 290 4.96 15.42 -2.66
N ASN A 291 4.57 14.16 -2.42
CA ASN A 291 4.30 13.67 -1.06
C ASN A 291 5.54 13.74 -0.16
N PHE A 292 6.73 13.45 -0.69
CA PHE A 292 7.97 13.55 0.06
C PHE A 292 8.28 14.99 0.48
N PHE A 293 8.14 15.96 -0.45
CA PHE A 293 8.28 17.38 -0.13
C PHE A 293 7.24 17.83 0.89
N GLY A 294 6.01 17.38 0.74
CA GLY A 294 4.94 17.68 1.68
C GLY A 294 5.23 17.19 3.10
N LEU A 295 5.70 15.95 3.25
CA LEU A 295 6.09 15.44 4.56
C LEU A 295 7.29 16.21 5.14
N SER A 296 8.30 16.49 4.32
CA SER A 296 9.56 17.09 4.78
C SER A 296 9.43 18.58 5.14
N VAL A 297 8.58 19.32 4.44
CA VAL A 297 8.41 20.78 4.61
C VAL A 297 7.19 21.09 5.47
N ALA A 298 6.04 20.49 5.20
CA ALA A 298 4.79 20.88 5.87
C ALA A 298 4.74 20.41 7.33
N VAL A 299 5.33 19.27 7.68
CA VAL A 299 5.34 18.80 9.08
C VAL A 299 6.13 19.75 10.00
N PRO A 300 7.40 20.11 9.71
CA PRO A 300 8.12 21.09 10.53
C PRO A 300 7.44 22.46 10.53
N LEU A 301 6.92 22.91 9.38
CA LEU A 301 6.23 24.20 9.29
C LEU A 301 4.99 24.25 10.19
N PHE A 302 4.12 23.24 10.11
CA PHE A 302 2.87 23.24 10.89
C PHE A 302 3.10 22.98 12.38
N SER A 303 4.04 22.10 12.72
CA SER A 303 4.27 21.72 14.11
C SER A 303 5.22 22.66 14.87
N ASN A 304 6.32 23.10 14.24
CA ASN A 304 7.37 23.84 14.94
C ASN A 304 7.33 25.35 14.70
N VAL A 305 6.80 25.80 13.56
CA VAL A 305 6.72 27.24 13.24
C VAL A 305 5.33 27.80 13.55
N LEU A 306 4.27 27.12 13.10
CA LEU A 306 2.89 27.58 13.28
C LEU A 306 2.23 27.04 14.57
N HIS A 307 2.85 26.05 15.23
CA HIS A 307 2.34 25.42 16.46
C HIS A 307 0.87 24.98 16.36
N LEU A 308 0.45 24.46 15.21
CA LEU A 308 -0.91 23.98 14.98
C LEU A 308 -1.16 22.69 15.77
N SER A 309 -2.38 22.52 16.29
CA SER A 309 -2.79 21.26 16.89
C SER A 309 -2.95 20.18 15.82
N ASP A 310 -2.70 18.90 16.16
CA ASP A 310 -2.78 17.84 15.15
C ASP A 310 -4.19 17.72 14.55
N ILE A 311 -5.25 18.06 15.28
CA ILE A 311 -6.63 18.08 14.75
C ILE A 311 -6.74 19.08 13.60
N ILE A 312 -6.18 20.29 13.76
CA ILE A 312 -6.15 21.29 12.69
C ILE A 312 -5.35 20.79 11.50
N ILE A 313 -4.22 20.11 11.73
CA ILE A 313 -3.42 19.51 10.66
C ILE A 313 -4.23 18.45 9.89
N ILE A 314 -5.02 17.61 10.59
CA ILE A 314 -5.90 16.63 9.95
C ILE A 314 -6.97 17.32 9.10
N VAL A 315 -7.64 18.35 9.62
CA VAL A 315 -8.68 19.11 8.89
C VAL A 315 -8.10 19.76 7.63
N ILE A 316 -6.95 20.44 7.74
CA ILE A 316 -6.26 21.03 6.59
C ILE A 316 -5.91 19.96 5.54
N SER A 317 -5.44 18.79 5.99
CA SER A 317 -5.10 17.69 5.09
C SER A 317 -6.33 17.12 4.38
N TYR A 318 -7.49 17.07 5.04
CA TYR A 318 -8.74 16.62 4.43
C TYR A 318 -9.28 17.64 3.42
N LEU A 319 -9.17 18.94 3.72
CA LEU A 319 -9.51 20.00 2.78
C LEU A 319 -8.62 19.96 1.53
N ASP A 320 -7.32 19.72 1.69
CA ASP A 320 -6.39 19.52 0.58
C ASP A 320 -6.81 18.34 -0.32
N VAL A 321 -7.11 17.18 0.29
CA VAL A 321 -7.57 16.00 -0.46
C VAL A 321 -8.90 16.27 -1.18
N ILE A 322 -9.85 16.96 -0.55
CA ILE A 322 -11.10 17.36 -1.18
C ILE A 322 -10.82 18.26 -2.39
N PHE A 323 -9.98 19.28 -2.23
CA PHE A 323 -9.62 20.21 -3.29
C PHE A 323 -8.96 19.49 -4.48
N VAL A 324 -8.01 18.60 -4.21
CA VAL A 324 -7.34 17.79 -5.24
C VAL A 324 -8.32 16.86 -5.96
N ASN A 325 -9.21 16.18 -5.24
CA ASN A 325 -10.22 15.31 -5.86
C ASN A 325 -11.25 16.10 -6.67
N VAL A 326 -11.57 17.34 -6.29
CA VAL A 326 -12.38 18.24 -7.12
C VAL A 326 -11.64 18.56 -8.42
N ILE A 327 -10.35 18.89 -8.35
CA ILE A 327 -9.53 19.12 -9.56
C ILE A 327 -9.54 17.88 -10.47
N PHE A 328 -9.31 16.69 -9.91
CA PHE A 328 -9.32 15.43 -10.69
C PHE A 328 -10.67 15.12 -11.33
N THR A 329 -11.77 15.55 -10.70
CA THR A 329 -13.11 15.35 -11.23
C THR A 329 -13.45 16.36 -12.34
N VAL A 330 -13.10 17.63 -12.15
CA VAL A 330 -13.45 18.74 -13.05
C VAL A 330 -12.51 18.80 -14.27
N PHE A 331 -11.20 18.74 -14.04
CA PHE A 331 -10.20 18.88 -15.09
C PHE A 331 -9.89 17.51 -15.70
N GLN A 332 -10.74 17.07 -16.62
CA GLN A 332 -10.66 15.77 -17.31
C GLN A 332 -9.53 15.73 -18.36
N SER A 333 -8.29 16.02 -17.94
CA SER A 333 -7.11 15.95 -18.80
C SER A 333 -5.90 15.39 -18.03
N PRO A 334 -4.92 14.81 -18.74
CA PRO A 334 -3.64 14.42 -18.14
C PRO A 334 -2.98 15.57 -17.36
N VAL A 335 -3.01 16.79 -17.91
CA VAL A 335 -2.47 18.00 -17.27
C VAL A 335 -3.22 18.30 -15.97
N GLY A 336 -4.54 18.17 -15.96
CA GLY A 336 -5.36 18.34 -14.75
C GLY A 336 -4.94 17.41 -13.61
N LEU A 337 -4.59 16.15 -13.91
CA LEU A 337 -4.06 15.22 -12.90
C LEU A 337 -2.70 15.68 -12.35
N TYR A 338 -1.78 16.13 -13.20
CA TYR A 338 -0.48 16.63 -12.72
C TYR A 338 -0.63 17.92 -11.88
N VAL A 339 -1.52 18.82 -12.29
CA VAL A 339 -1.83 20.06 -11.55
C VAL A 339 -2.41 19.72 -10.18
N GLY A 340 -3.44 18.87 -10.12
CA GLY A 340 -4.02 18.46 -8.83
C GLY A 340 -2.99 17.75 -7.94
N GLN A 341 -2.13 16.91 -8.52
CA GLN A 341 -1.05 16.27 -7.78
C GLN A 341 -0.01 17.26 -7.25
N ALA A 342 0.24 18.37 -7.94
CA ALA A 342 1.14 19.43 -7.45
C ALA A 342 0.59 20.12 -6.19
N PHE A 343 -0.74 20.20 -6.05
CA PHE A 343 -1.39 20.73 -4.85
C PHE A 343 -1.47 19.73 -3.70
N ALA A 344 -1.41 18.42 -3.98
CA ALA A 344 -1.56 17.33 -3.00
C ALA A 344 -0.36 17.16 -2.03
N VAL A 345 0.09 18.26 -1.42
CA VAL A 345 1.26 18.35 -0.55
C VAL A 345 0.90 17.99 0.89
N LEU A 346 -0.36 18.16 1.30
CA LEU A 346 -0.77 18.09 2.70
C LEU A 346 -1.35 16.72 3.10
N LYS A 347 -1.54 15.81 2.14
CA LYS A 347 -2.02 14.44 2.41
C LYS A 347 -1.11 13.65 3.39
N PRO A 348 0.24 13.62 3.27
CA PRO A 348 1.09 12.87 4.21
C PRO A 348 1.14 13.41 5.65
N PRO A 349 1.26 14.74 5.90
CA PRO A 349 1.15 15.32 7.24
C PRO A 349 -0.11 14.91 8.00
N GLY A 350 -1.27 14.86 7.33
CA GLY A 350 -2.53 14.42 7.93
C GLY A 350 -2.47 13.00 8.49
N HIS A 351 -1.83 12.08 7.77
CA HIS A 351 -1.65 10.70 8.24
C HIS A 351 -0.76 10.62 9.50
N ALA A 352 0.31 11.42 9.54
CA ALA A 352 1.18 11.50 10.71
C ALA A 352 0.43 12.09 11.92
N ALA A 353 -0.35 13.15 11.70
CA ALA A 353 -1.18 13.80 12.69
C ALA A 353 -2.25 12.86 13.28
N THR A 354 -2.93 12.04 12.46
CA THR A 354 -3.89 11.03 12.95
C THR A 354 -3.22 10.01 13.88
N ARG A 355 -2.01 9.55 13.54
CA ARG A 355 -1.26 8.62 14.41
C ARG A 355 -0.83 9.27 15.72
N SER A 356 -0.45 10.55 15.70
CA SER A 356 -0.13 11.33 16.91
C SER A 356 -1.35 11.55 17.80
N GLN A 357 -2.53 11.81 17.23
CA GLN A 357 -3.77 11.92 18.00
C GLN A 357 -4.14 10.63 18.71
N LEU A 358 -3.94 9.48 18.05
CA LEU A 358 -4.19 8.18 18.66
C LEU A 358 -3.39 8.00 19.97
N THR A 359 -2.14 8.44 20.01
CA THR A 359 -1.28 8.32 21.21
C THR A 359 -1.68 9.28 22.33
N LYS A 360 -2.36 10.40 22.03
CA LYS A 360 -2.77 11.40 23.03
C LYS A 360 -4.00 10.98 23.84
N TYR A 361 -4.79 10.03 23.34
CA TYR A 361 -6.02 9.56 24.00
C TYR A 361 -5.86 8.26 24.80
N VAL A 362 -4.65 7.70 24.84
CA VAL A 362 -4.36 6.37 25.39
C VAL A 362 -3.22 6.49 26.41
N ASP A 363 -3.32 5.75 27.50
CA ASP A 363 -2.25 5.69 28.51
C ASP A 363 -0.98 5.03 27.93
N GLU A 364 0.19 5.34 28.49
CA GLU A 364 1.48 4.83 28.02
C GLU A 364 1.52 3.28 27.96
N ASP A 365 0.94 2.62 28.96
CA ASP A 365 0.86 1.15 29.08
C ASP A 365 -0.01 0.50 27.98
N ASP A 366 -0.89 1.25 27.34
CA ASP A 366 -1.83 0.76 26.34
C ASP A 366 -1.47 1.18 24.91
N MET A 367 -0.38 1.92 24.70
CA MET A 367 0.04 2.40 23.38
C MET A 367 0.19 1.26 22.36
N ALA A 368 0.84 0.16 22.74
CA ALA A 368 1.04 -0.98 21.84
C ALA A 368 -0.29 -1.64 21.43
N LYS A 369 -1.25 -1.72 22.36
CA LYS A 369 -2.59 -2.25 22.10
C LYS A 369 -3.39 -1.31 21.18
N ALA A 370 -3.27 0.01 21.37
CA ALA A 370 -3.90 1.00 20.50
C ALA A 370 -3.35 0.97 19.08
N PHE A 371 -2.03 0.89 18.90
CA PHE A 371 -1.42 0.72 17.57
C PHE A 371 -1.83 -0.61 16.91
N SER A 372 -1.94 -1.69 17.68
CA SER A 372 -2.45 -2.97 17.17
C SER A 372 -3.88 -2.84 16.65
N LEU A 373 -4.75 -2.17 17.40
CA LEU A 373 -6.13 -1.90 16.99
C LEU A 373 -6.18 -1.01 15.73
N ASN A 374 -5.32 0.01 15.64
CA ASN A 374 -5.21 0.87 14.46
C ASN A 374 -4.85 0.09 13.19
N ILE A 375 -3.91 -0.87 13.30
CA ILE A 375 -3.53 -1.75 12.17
C ILE A 375 -4.70 -2.66 11.77
N ILE A 376 -5.45 -3.21 12.74
CA ILE A 376 -6.64 -4.03 12.46
C ILE A 376 -7.70 -3.19 11.72
N VAL A 377 -7.97 -1.97 12.19
CA VAL A 377 -8.91 -1.04 11.54
C VAL A 377 -8.46 -0.70 10.12
N ALA A 378 -7.18 -0.44 9.91
CA ALA A 378 -6.63 -0.17 8.57
C ALA A 378 -6.76 -1.39 7.63
N ALA A 379 -6.57 -2.61 8.15
CA ALA A 379 -6.78 -3.84 7.39
C ALA A 379 -8.26 -3.99 6.98
N LEU A 380 -9.20 -3.80 7.92
CA LEU A 380 -10.64 -3.82 7.64
C LEU A 380 -11.05 -2.75 6.63
N ALA A 381 -10.50 -1.54 6.76
CA ALA A 381 -10.71 -0.45 5.81
C ALA A 381 -10.24 -0.82 4.40
N SER A 382 -9.10 -1.52 4.27
CA SER A 382 -8.60 -1.97 2.97
C SER A 382 -9.49 -3.03 2.31
N ILE A 383 -10.13 -3.91 3.09
CA ILE A 383 -11.13 -4.86 2.58
C ILE A 383 -12.35 -4.11 2.06
N PHE A 384 -12.89 -3.23 2.90
CA PHE A 384 -14.07 -2.44 2.57
C PHE A 384 -13.82 -1.58 1.33
N SER A 385 -12.66 -0.95 1.28
CA SER A 385 -12.15 -0.19 0.15
C SER A 385 -12.16 -0.97 -1.16
N ALA A 386 -11.58 -2.18 -1.16
CA ALA A 386 -11.51 -2.99 -2.37
C ALA A 386 -12.90 -3.34 -2.91
N GLN A 387 -13.84 -3.69 -2.04
CA GLN A 387 -15.23 -3.99 -2.45
C GLN A 387 -15.96 -2.73 -2.95
N LEU A 388 -15.88 -1.65 -2.18
CA LEU A 388 -16.60 -0.42 -2.45
C LEU A 388 -16.11 0.24 -3.74
N TYR A 389 -14.81 0.43 -3.88
CA TYR A 389 -14.25 1.10 -5.05
C TYR A 389 -14.36 0.21 -6.29
N ASN A 390 -13.94 -1.06 -6.23
CA ASN A 390 -13.83 -1.87 -7.45
C ASN A 390 -15.19 -2.39 -7.93
N ARG A 391 -16.01 -2.96 -7.04
CA ARG A 391 -17.28 -3.62 -7.42
C ARG A 391 -18.47 -2.68 -7.39
N TRP A 392 -18.55 -1.78 -6.41
CA TRP A 392 -19.72 -0.91 -6.27
C TRP A 392 -19.60 0.35 -7.11
N ILE A 393 -18.51 1.09 -6.98
CA ILE A 393 -18.38 2.39 -7.65
C ILE A 393 -17.91 2.19 -9.09
N TYR A 394 -16.69 1.70 -9.31
CA TYR A 394 -16.07 1.75 -10.63
C TYR A 394 -16.72 0.79 -11.64
N GLU A 395 -17.08 -0.44 -11.26
CA GLU A 395 -17.78 -1.37 -12.15
C GLU A 395 -19.06 -0.78 -12.74
N HIS A 396 -19.86 -0.07 -11.93
CA HIS A 396 -21.13 0.52 -12.34
C HIS A 396 -20.97 1.86 -13.07
N THR A 397 -19.91 2.61 -12.77
CA THR A 397 -19.73 3.99 -13.28
C THR A 397 -18.71 4.09 -14.41
N ARG A 398 -17.87 3.09 -14.67
CA ARG A 398 -16.77 3.18 -15.65
C ARG A 398 -17.21 3.59 -17.06
N ARG A 399 -18.43 3.22 -17.47
CA ARG A 399 -18.96 3.51 -18.82
C ARG A 399 -19.52 4.93 -18.96
N THR A 400 -20.07 5.49 -17.89
CA THR A 400 -20.81 6.76 -17.92
C THR A 400 -20.06 7.89 -17.23
N PHE A 401 -19.51 7.63 -16.05
CA PHE A 401 -18.82 8.63 -15.23
C PHE A 401 -17.64 8.00 -14.46
N PRO A 402 -16.53 7.66 -15.12
CA PRO A 402 -15.41 6.94 -14.52
C PRO A 402 -14.71 7.69 -13.38
N GLN A 403 -14.92 9.01 -13.25
CA GLN A 403 -14.39 9.84 -12.16
C GLN A 403 -15.19 9.72 -10.85
N ALA A 404 -16.31 8.98 -10.82
CA ALA A 404 -17.22 8.90 -9.66
C ALA A 404 -16.53 8.52 -8.34
N PHE A 405 -15.45 7.75 -8.39
CA PHE A 405 -14.72 7.34 -7.19
C PHE A 405 -14.00 8.50 -6.48
N PHE A 406 -13.66 9.59 -7.18
CA PHE A 406 -13.16 10.81 -6.54
C PHE A 406 -14.24 11.55 -5.76
N LEU A 407 -15.49 11.54 -6.25
CA LEU A 407 -16.63 12.13 -5.53
C LEU A 407 -16.90 11.41 -4.20
N PHE A 408 -16.78 10.08 -4.19
CA PHE A 408 -16.84 9.33 -2.93
C PHE A 408 -15.69 9.74 -1.99
N GLY A 409 -14.48 9.89 -2.51
CA GLY A 409 -13.34 10.41 -1.74
C GLY A 409 -13.61 11.79 -1.12
N ILE A 410 -14.27 12.69 -1.86
CA ILE A 410 -14.71 14.01 -1.35
C ILE A 410 -15.73 13.84 -0.22
N ALA A 411 -16.80 13.07 -0.45
CA ALA A 411 -17.86 12.87 0.54
C ALA A 411 -17.33 12.25 1.85
N ALA A 412 -16.44 11.25 1.74
CA ALA A 412 -15.87 10.56 2.88
C ALA A 412 -14.95 11.48 3.72
N HIS A 413 -14.11 12.31 3.09
CA HIS A 413 -13.27 13.26 3.81
C HIS A 413 -14.09 14.42 4.40
N SER A 414 -15.14 14.89 3.73
CA SER A 414 -16.07 15.88 4.28
C SER A 414 -16.77 15.36 5.55
N LEU A 415 -17.22 14.10 5.54
CA LEU A 415 -17.74 13.44 6.74
C LEU A 415 -16.70 13.40 7.86
N GLY A 416 -15.44 13.10 7.51
CA GLY A 416 -14.32 13.12 8.46
C GLY A 416 -14.09 14.49 9.10
N ILE A 417 -14.24 15.59 8.35
CA ILE A 417 -14.15 16.96 8.90
C ILE A 417 -15.31 17.22 9.86
N ILE A 418 -16.54 16.86 9.48
CA ILE A 418 -17.73 17.05 10.33
C ILE A 418 -17.60 16.31 11.66
N MET A 419 -16.96 15.15 11.68
CA MET A 419 -16.73 14.38 12.92
C MET A 419 -15.64 14.97 13.83
N LEU A 420 -14.80 15.87 13.31
CA LEU A 420 -13.74 16.55 14.06
C LEU A 420 -14.19 17.90 14.63
N MET A 421 -15.29 18.45 14.11
CA MET A 421 -15.96 19.66 14.61
C MET A 421 -16.94 19.30 15.72
#